data_AF-A0A4V1VNS4-F1
#
_entry.id   AF-A0A4V1VNS4-F1
#
_cell.length_a   1.000
_cell.length_b   1.000
_cell.length_c   1.000
_cell.angle_alpha   90.00
_cell.angle_beta   90.00
_cell.angle_gamma   90.00
#
_symmetry.space_group_name_H-M   'P 1'
#
loop_
_entity.id
_entity.type
_entity.pdbx_description
1 polymer ?
#
loop_
_entity_poly.entity_id
_entity_poly.type
_entity_poly.pdbx_seq_one_letter_code
_entity_poly.pdbx_strand_id
1 'polypeptide(L)'
;MTTVRTLRKPLRSFALLAALPLAIGASLVTAPTPATAAVAAVGTITGLGGKCVDVASGSSANGAAVQLYDCNGSAAQQWDVASDGSIRALGKCLDVKDNSTTNGAQLQLWTCTGTANQKWSVSAARDIVNTQADKCLDVTGNSSANGTRLQIWTCTGTANQKWTAPSGGGGNPAPSGPMAVAPYIYNGWGSPPNPTTVMNATGVKWFTLAFVLSNGYCNPQWDGGRPLTGGVDQQTINTVRGAGGDVIPSFGGWSGNKLESSCSSAGELAAAYQKVINAYGLKAIDIDIEAAAYDSPTVQQRTVDALKTIKANNPGIKVYVTFGTGQNGPDTSLINRAAAAGLTVDSWTIMPFNFGGTGQNMGTLTTRAAEGLKNAVKNAYGYSDDQTYRSIGISSMNGITDNNETVTVADFRTILAYAQQHHLARLTFWSVNRDRPCTGGGADTCSGVSQQAWDFTRVFAQYAG
;
A
#
# COMPACT_ATOMS: atom_id res chain seq x y z
N MET A 1 51.07 -51.83 29.49
CA MET A 1 50.73 -52.48 30.77
C MET A 1 50.19 -51.43 31.71
N THR A 2 49.01 -51.72 32.24
CA THR A 2 48.18 -51.02 33.22
C THR A 2 48.96 -50.61 34.47
N THR A 3 48.54 -49.56 35.20
CA THR A 3 48.04 -49.65 36.60
C THR A 3 47.58 -48.29 37.13
N VAL A 4 46.39 -48.31 37.74
CA VAL A 4 45.67 -47.26 38.48
C VAL A 4 46.06 -47.31 39.97
N ARG A 5 46.09 -46.17 40.68
CA ARG A 5 45.56 -45.94 42.08
C ARG A 5 46.19 -44.68 42.72
N THR A 6 45.44 -43.58 42.90
CA THR A 6 44.57 -43.15 44.03
C THR A 6 45.25 -42.52 45.27
N LEU A 7 44.78 -41.28 45.55
CA LEU A 7 44.40 -40.67 46.84
C LEU A 7 45.49 -40.24 47.85
N ARG A 8 45.55 -38.92 48.18
CA ARG A 8 45.00 -38.27 49.40
C ARG A 8 45.44 -36.78 49.51
N LYS A 9 44.51 -35.92 49.97
CA LYS A 9 44.69 -34.47 50.28
C LYS A 9 45.51 -34.25 51.57
N PRO A 10 45.95 -33.00 51.83
CA PRO A 10 45.28 -32.25 52.91
C PRO A 10 45.01 -30.76 52.60
N LEU A 11 44.07 -30.21 53.39
CA LEU A 11 43.50 -28.87 53.34
C LEU A 11 44.49 -27.77 53.78
N ARG A 12 44.33 -26.57 53.19
CA ARG A 12 44.63 -25.30 53.86
C ARG A 12 43.51 -24.29 53.59
N SER A 13 42.91 -23.83 54.68
CA SER A 13 41.85 -22.83 54.74
C SER A 13 42.41 -21.43 54.47
N PHE A 14 41.77 -20.69 53.57
CA PHE A 14 41.90 -19.23 53.49
C PHE A 14 40.51 -18.62 53.62
N ALA A 15 40.31 -17.85 54.69
CA ALA A 15 39.15 -17.01 54.89
C ALA A 15 39.27 -15.78 53.98
N LEU A 16 38.28 -15.57 53.11
CA LEU A 16 38.05 -14.27 52.47
C LEU A 16 36.76 -13.69 53.04
N LEU A 17 36.88 -12.53 53.69
CA LEU A 17 35.75 -11.67 54.02
C LEU A 17 35.13 -11.12 52.73
N ALA A 18 33.87 -11.45 52.46
CA ALA A 18 33.08 -10.81 51.42
C ALA A 18 32.42 -9.54 51.99
N ALA A 19 32.85 -8.37 51.53
CA ALA A 19 32.15 -7.12 51.73
C ALA A 19 31.06 -6.98 50.64
N LEU A 20 29.79 -7.00 51.02
CA LEU A 20 28.67 -6.63 50.14
C LEU A 20 28.58 -5.10 50.03
N PRO A 21 28.60 -4.50 48.83
CA PRO A 21 28.15 -3.13 48.67
C PRO A 21 26.61 -3.10 48.61
N LEU A 22 26.00 -2.32 49.52
CA LEU A 22 24.60 -1.89 49.43
C LEU A 22 24.43 -1.02 48.16
N ALA A 23 23.77 -1.56 47.14
CA ALA A 23 23.32 -0.76 46.00
C ALA A 23 22.03 -0.03 46.39
N ILE A 24 22.14 1.28 46.62
CA ILE A 24 20.99 2.18 46.78
C ILE A 24 20.36 2.34 45.40
N GLY A 25 19.19 1.72 45.20
CA GLY A 25 18.38 1.89 43.99
C GLY A 25 17.78 3.29 43.93
N ALA A 26 18.42 4.20 43.21
CA ALA A 26 17.80 5.43 42.76
C ALA A 26 16.87 5.11 41.59
N SER A 27 15.58 4.94 41.87
CA SER A 27 14.54 4.86 40.85
C SER A 27 14.45 6.20 40.11
N LEU A 28 15.10 6.28 38.95
CA LEU A 28 14.84 7.34 37.97
C LEU A 28 13.44 7.11 37.41
N VAL A 29 12.49 7.95 37.84
CA VAL A 29 11.20 8.09 37.19
C VAL A 29 11.46 8.71 35.81
N THR A 30 11.47 7.88 34.77
CA THR A 30 11.48 8.37 33.39
C THR A 30 10.13 9.03 33.12
N ALA A 31 10.10 10.35 33.06
CA ALA A 31 8.96 11.09 32.53
C ALA A 31 8.74 10.63 31.08
N PRO A 32 7.48 10.36 30.65
CA PRO A 32 7.21 10.04 29.26
C PRO A 32 7.59 11.24 28.40
N THR A 33 8.42 11.00 27.39
CA THR A 33 8.68 11.95 26.32
C THR A 33 7.34 12.31 25.65
N PRO A 34 7.04 13.58 25.39
CA PRO A 34 5.84 13.92 24.63
C PRO A 34 5.93 13.24 23.26
N ALA A 35 4.89 12.49 22.92
CA ALA A 35 4.72 11.88 21.62
C ALA A 35 4.91 12.96 20.55
N THR A 36 5.88 12.76 19.66
CA THR A 36 6.01 13.55 18.44
C THR A 36 4.72 13.38 17.63
N ALA A 37 3.95 14.46 17.55
CA ALA A 37 2.74 14.51 16.74
C ALA A 37 3.07 14.16 15.29
N ALA A 38 2.22 13.32 14.68
CA ALA A 38 2.30 12.97 13.27
C ALA A 38 2.37 14.26 12.42
N VAL A 39 3.29 14.30 11.46
CA VAL A 39 3.46 15.45 10.57
C VAL A 39 2.23 15.56 9.66
N ALA A 40 1.40 16.55 9.97
CA ALA A 40 0.35 17.11 9.14
C ALA A 40 0.80 17.29 7.67
N ALA A 41 -0.05 16.93 6.68
CA ALA A 41 0.17 17.45 5.33
C ALA A 41 -0.35 18.87 5.23
N VAL A 42 0.60 19.79 5.10
CA VAL A 42 0.35 21.17 4.78
C VAL A 42 0.47 21.36 3.27
N GLY A 43 -0.52 21.96 2.64
CA GLY A 43 -0.46 22.31 1.22
C GLY A 43 -1.72 23.04 0.74
N THR A 44 -1.84 23.25 -0.56
CA THR A 44 -3.03 23.86 -1.14
C THR A 44 -4.18 22.86 -1.29
N ILE A 45 -5.40 23.31 -1.00
CA ILE A 45 -6.63 22.62 -1.41
C ILE A 45 -7.11 23.32 -2.69
N THR A 46 -7.17 22.59 -3.80
CA THR A 46 -7.56 23.14 -5.12
C THR A 46 -8.89 22.57 -5.60
N GLY A 47 -9.69 23.37 -6.31
CA GLY A 47 -11.02 22.97 -6.76
C GLY A 47 -11.43 23.60 -8.08
N LEU A 48 -12.66 24.09 -8.14
CA LEU A 48 -13.27 24.67 -9.34
C LEU A 48 -12.35 25.70 -10.02
N GLY A 49 -12.13 25.54 -11.34
CA GLY A 49 -11.27 26.44 -12.11
C GLY A 49 -9.78 26.37 -11.78
N GLY A 50 -9.33 25.32 -11.07
CA GLY A 50 -7.93 25.19 -10.63
C GLY A 50 -7.54 26.14 -9.51
N LYS A 51 -8.53 26.80 -8.87
CA LYS A 51 -8.34 27.80 -7.82
C LYS A 51 -8.23 27.16 -6.44
N CYS A 52 -7.63 27.91 -5.52
CA CYS A 52 -7.32 27.46 -4.17
C CYS A 52 -8.42 27.86 -3.18
N VAL A 53 -8.63 27.02 -2.17
CA VAL A 53 -9.31 27.41 -0.92
C VAL A 53 -8.41 28.41 -0.20
N ASP A 54 -8.95 29.58 0.11
CA ASP A 54 -8.21 30.76 0.53
C ASP A 54 -8.87 31.41 1.74
N VAL A 55 -8.07 31.86 2.71
CA VAL A 55 -8.55 32.73 3.79
C VAL A 55 -8.48 34.18 3.32
N ALA A 56 -9.64 34.82 3.20
CA ALA A 56 -9.75 36.17 2.65
C ALA A 56 -8.83 37.17 3.34
N SER A 57 -8.05 37.89 2.54
CA SER A 57 -7.04 38.87 2.98
C SER A 57 -5.96 38.29 3.91
N GLY A 58 -5.81 36.96 3.99
CA GLY A 58 -4.88 36.29 4.91
C GLY A 58 -5.17 36.57 6.39
N SER A 59 -6.41 36.92 6.74
CA SER A 59 -6.78 37.27 8.10
C SER A 59 -6.83 36.04 9.00
N SER A 60 -6.07 36.06 10.10
CA SER A 60 -6.13 35.03 11.15
C SER A 60 -7.18 35.34 12.24
N ALA A 61 -8.09 36.30 12.02
CA ALA A 61 -9.17 36.59 12.96
C ALA A 61 -10.26 35.50 12.94
N ASN A 62 -10.94 35.29 14.07
CA ASN A 62 -12.15 34.47 14.08
C ASN A 62 -13.22 35.11 13.20
N GLY A 63 -13.87 34.30 12.37
CA GLY A 63 -14.85 34.76 11.40
C GLY A 63 -14.25 35.20 10.07
N ALA A 64 -12.93 35.06 9.88
CA ALA A 64 -12.32 35.32 8.58
C ALA A 64 -12.96 34.44 7.50
N ALA A 65 -13.32 35.07 6.39
CA ALA A 65 -14.03 34.45 5.29
C ALA A 65 -13.15 33.42 4.55
N VAL A 66 -13.62 32.17 4.38
CA VAL A 66 -12.99 31.18 3.48
C VAL A 66 -13.59 31.23 2.08
N GLN A 67 -12.77 31.52 1.07
CA GLN A 67 -13.19 31.82 -0.30
C GLN A 67 -12.42 30.97 -1.33
N LEU A 68 -12.85 31.04 -2.58
CA LEU A 68 -12.10 30.56 -3.74
C LEU A 68 -11.26 31.71 -4.31
N TYR A 69 -9.97 31.49 -4.52
CA TYR A 69 -9.07 32.50 -5.07
C TYR A 69 -7.97 31.88 -5.95
N ASP A 70 -7.37 32.66 -6.84
CA ASP A 70 -6.17 32.23 -7.56
C ASP A 70 -5.09 31.73 -6.62
N CYS A 71 -4.48 30.61 -6.97
CA CYS A 71 -3.39 30.05 -6.21
C CYS A 71 -2.19 31.00 -6.26
N ASN A 72 -1.79 31.54 -5.12
CA ASN A 72 -0.77 32.58 -4.97
C ASN A 72 0.37 32.19 -4.01
N GLY A 73 0.32 30.98 -3.46
CA GLY A 73 1.39 30.43 -2.60
C GLY A 73 1.46 31.04 -1.19
N SER A 74 0.59 31.99 -0.84
CA SER A 74 0.56 32.60 0.49
C SER A 74 0.13 31.59 1.57
N ALA A 75 0.48 31.89 2.83
CA ALA A 75 0.05 31.08 3.98
C ALA A 75 -1.47 30.99 4.14
N ALA A 76 -2.23 31.93 3.55
CA ALA A 76 -3.69 31.93 3.53
C ALA A 76 -4.29 30.76 2.70
N GLN A 77 -3.46 30.09 1.90
CA GLN A 77 -3.84 28.95 1.06
C GLN A 77 -3.14 27.65 1.47
N GLN A 78 -2.36 27.68 2.56
CA GLN A 78 -1.69 26.52 3.10
C GLN A 78 -2.57 25.91 4.20
N TRP A 79 -3.12 24.75 3.89
CA TRP A 79 -4.04 24.00 4.75
C TRP A 79 -3.38 22.73 5.25
N ASP A 80 -3.41 22.54 6.56
CA ASP A 80 -3.13 21.28 7.25
C ASP A 80 -4.41 20.44 7.28
N VAL A 81 -4.43 19.32 6.57
CA VAL A 81 -5.48 18.29 6.70
C VAL A 81 -5.05 17.30 7.78
N ALA A 82 -5.50 17.53 9.01
CA ALA A 82 -5.06 16.80 10.18
C ALA A 82 -5.80 15.47 10.35
N SER A 83 -5.10 14.48 10.91
CA SER A 83 -5.67 13.14 11.17
C SER A 83 -6.79 13.11 12.21
N ASP A 84 -6.95 14.19 12.99
CA ASP A 84 -8.06 14.35 13.94
C ASP A 84 -9.37 14.80 13.27
N GLY A 85 -9.39 14.88 11.94
CA GLY A 85 -10.53 15.33 11.13
C GLY A 85 -10.69 16.84 11.04
N SER A 86 -9.75 17.65 11.57
CA SER A 86 -9.78 19.09 11.34
C SER A 86 -8.97 19.49 10.10
N ILE A 87 -9.41 20.55 9.43
CA ILE A 87 -8.68 21.20 8.34
C ILE A 87 -8.26 22.56 8.85
N ARG A 88 -6.97 22.90 8.82
CA ARG A 88 -6.43 24.07 9.55
C ARG A 88 -5.61 24.99 8.65
N ALA A 89 -5.77 26.30 8.81
CA ALA A 89 -4.91 27.31 8.19
C ALA A 89 -4.67 28.44 9.18
N LEU A 90 -3.52 29.09 9.09
CA LEU A 90 -3.16 30.25 9.94
C LEU A 90 -3.38 30.01 11.46
N GLY A 91 -3.15 28.77 11.91
CA GLY A 91 -3.32 28.36 13.33
C GLY A 91 -4.77 28.19 13.79
N LYS A 92 -5.73 28.10 12.86
CA LYS A 92 -7.17 27.99 13.12
C LYS A 92 -7.82 26.94 12.22
N CYS A 93 -9.06 26.58 12.51
CA CYS A 93 -9.79 25.50 11.85
C CYS A 93 -10.80 26.04 10.81
N LEU A 94 -10.99 25.28 9.74
CA LEU A 94 -12.10 25.40 8.81
C LEU A 94 -13.39 25.04 9.55
N ASP A 95 -14.29 26.02 9.64
CA ASP A 95 -15.42 25.99 10.54
C ASP A 95 -16.71 26.30 9.76
N VAL A 96 -17.74 25.48 9.96
CA VAL A 96 -19.10 25.82 9.52
C VAL A 96 -19.68 26.83 10.50
N LYS A 97 -19.98 28.03 9.99
CA LYS A 97 -20.46 29.15 10.80
C LYS A 97 -21.71 28.78 11.61
N ASP A 98 -21.69 29.18 12.88
CA ASP A 98 -22.76 29.01 13.86
C ASP A 98 -23.19 27.54 14.07
N ASN A 99 -22.29 26.57 13.77
CA ASN A 99 -22.54 25.13 13.89
C ASN A 99 -23.79 24.68 13.08
N SER A 100 -24.09 25.41 12.00
CA SER A 100 -25.26 25.16 11.16
C SER A 100 -25.09 23.88 10.34
N THR A 101 -26.20 23.17 10.11
CA THR A 101 -26.27 22.02 9.21
C THR A 101 -27.08 22.31 7.94
N THR A 102 -27.49 23.57 7.73
CA THR A 102 -28.31 23.95 6.57
C THR A 102 -27.47 24.17 5.31
N ASN A 103 -28.05 23.89 4.14
CA ASN A 103 -27.45 24.28 2.87
C ASN A 103 -27.22 25.79 2.83
N GLY A 104 -26.06 26.22 2.35
CA GLY A 104 -25.70 27.62 2.24
C GLY A 104 -25.00 28.20 3.47
N ALA A 105 -24.86 27.43 4.55
CA ALA A 105 -24.08 27.85 5.70
C ALA A 105 -22.63 28.11 5.28
N GLN A 106 -22.16 29.32 5.58
CA GLN A 106 -20.89 29.85 5.11
C GLN A 106 -19.72 29.29 5.92
N LEU A 107 -18.55 29.15 5.27
CA LEU A 107 -17.34 28.71 5.93
C LEU A 107 -16.48 29.87 6.39
N GLN A 108 -15.93 29.71 7.58
CA GLN A 108 -15.06 30.69 8.22
C GLN A 108 -13.83 30.01 8.80
N LEU A 109 -12.84 30.83 9.12
CA LEU A 109 -11.73 30.44 9.96
C LEU A 109 -12.11 30.72 11.42
N TRP A 110 -11.96 29.72 12.29
CA TRP A 110 -12.27 29.87 13.72
C TRP A 110 -11.25 29.17 14.59
N THR A 111 -11.08 29.63 15.83
CA THR A 111 -10.28 28.91 16.83
C THR A 111 -10.67 27.43 16.86
N CYS A 112 -9.67 26.55 16.80
CA CYS A 112 -9.93 25.12 16.86
C CYS A 112 -10.49 24.75 18.24
N THR A 113 -11.77 24.39 18.27
CA THR A 113 -12.52 24.00 19.48
C THR A 113 -12.68 22.48 19.58
N GLY A 114 -12.44 21.75 18.47
CA GLY A 114 -12.67 20.31 18.37
C GLY A 114 -14.14 19.93 18.22
N THR A 115 -15.04 20.91 18.07
CA THR A 115 -16.48 20.70 17.89
C THR A 115 -16.80 20.11 16.51
N ALA A 116 -17.99 19.52 16.38
CA ALA A 116 -18.37 18.73 15.21
C ALA A 116 -18.45 19.55 13.90
N ASN A 117 -18.79 20.85 13.97
CA ASN A 117 -18.76 21.77 12.83
C ASN A 117 -17.35 22.07 12.28
N GLN A 118 -16.30 21.61 12.96
CA GLN A 118 -14.90 21.69 12.52
C GLN A 118 -14.33 20.32 12.12
N LYS A 119 -15.18 19.29 12.06
CA LYS A 119 -14.80 17.94 11.67
C LYS A 119 -15.20 17.65 10.23
N TRP A 120 -14.21 17.22 9.46
CA TRP A 120 -14.25 17.05 8.04
C TRP A 120 -13.67 15.68 7.66
N SER A 121 -14.22 15.09 6.60
CA SER A 121 -13.72 13.88 5.98
C SER A 121 -13.43 14.17 4.51
N VAL A 122 -12.26 13.77 4.02
CA VAL A 122 -11.91 13.88 2.60
C VAL A 122 -12.16 12.51 1.95
N SER A 123 -13.12 12.45 1.03
CA SER A 123 -13.51 11.20 0.36
C SER A 123 -12.60 10.89 -0.83
N ALA A 124 -12.55 9.62 -1.24
CA ALA A 124 -11.88 9.20 -2.47
C ALA A 124 -12.50 9.82 -3.73
N ALA A 125 -13.80 10.19 -3.67
CA ALA A 125 -14.49 10.91 -4.72
C ALA A 125 -14.15 12.41 -4.75
N ARG A 126 -13.15 12.84 -3.97
CA ARG A 126 -12.67 14.23 -3.83
C ARG A 126 -13.69 15.17 -3.19
N ASP A 127 -14.61 14.64 -2.39
CA ASP A 127 -15.50 15.47 -1.58
C ASP A 127 -14.81 15.81 -0.27
N ILE A 128 -14.98 17.04 0.22
CA ILE A 128 -14.61 17.39 1.60
C ILE A 128 -15.93 17.56 2.35
N VAL A 129 -16.25 16.61 3.22
CA VAL A 129 -17.58 16.48 3.85
C VAL A 129 -17.50 16.88 5.31
N ASN A 130 -18.34 17.82 5.75
CA ASN A 130 -18.53 18.07 7.17
C ASN A 130 -19.32 16.90 7.77
N THR A 131 -18.73 16.20 8.74
CA THR A 131 -19.28 14.94 9.25
C THR A 131 -20.53 15.11 10.11
N GLN A 132 -20.75 16.29 10.69
CA GLN A 132 -21.95 16.61 11.46
C GLN A 132 -23.14 16.92 10.55
N ALA A 133 -22.92 17.74 9.53
CA ALA A 133 -23.98 18.21 8.64
C ALA A 133 -24.32 17.21 7.52
N ASP A 134 -23.42 16.25 7.26
CA ASP A 134 -23.45 15.36 6.09
C ASP A 134 -23.56 16.16 4.78
N LYS A 135 -22.69 17.17 4.65
CA LYS A 135 -22.68 18.15 3.55
C LYS A 135 -21.27 18.46 3.09
N CYS A 136 -21.14 18.73 1.81
CA CYS A 136 -19.88 18.95 1.11
C CYS A 136 -19.47 20.42 1.15
N LEU A 137 -18.16 20.65 1.25
CA LEU A 137 -17.50 21.91 0.90
C LEU A 137 -17.85 22.28 -0.53
N ASP A 138 -18.43 23.46 -0.71
CA ASP A 138 -19.09 23.88 -1.94
C ASP A 138 -18.67 25.30 -2.33
N VAL A 139 -18.34 25.50 -3.61
CA VAL A 139 -18.19 26.85 -4.18
C VAL A 139 -19.57 27.42 -4.49
N THR A 140 -19.92 28.50 -3.80
CA THR A 140 -21.25 29.13 -3.91
C THR A 140 -21.58 29.47 -5.36
N GLY A 141 -22.73 28.99 -5.84
CA GLY A 141 -23.23 29.26 -7.18
C GLY A 141 -22.40 28.67 -8.32
N ASN A 142 -21.49 27.73 -8.04
CA ASN A 142 -20.56 27.17 -9.04
C ASN A 142 -19.77 28.25 -9.79
N SER A 143 -19.47 29.37 -9.11
CA SER A 143 -18.75 30.50 -9.66
C SER A 143 -17.25 30.32 -9.47
N SER A 144 -16.48 30.36 -10.55
CA SER A 144 -15.01 30.35 -10.50
C SER A 144 -14.40 31.75 -10.31
N ALA A 145 -15.17 32.78 -9.94
CA ALA A 145 -14.63 34.12 -9.70
C ALA A 145 -13.80 34.19 -8.41
N ASN A 146 -12.72 34.97 -8.40
CA ASN A 146 -11.95 35.23 -7.18
C ASN A 146 -12.83 35.91 -6.13
N GLY A 147 -12.72 35.47 -4.89
CA GLY A 147 -13.55 35.95 -3.78
C GLY A 147 -14.89 35.25 -3.65
N THR A 148 -15.20 34.28 -4.52
CA THR A 148 -16.42 33.47 -4.35
C THR A 148 -16.37 32.76 -3.01
N ARG A 149 -17.39 32.96 -2.18
CA ARG A 149 -17.46 32.38 -0.84
C ARG A 149 -17.64 30.86 -0.88
N LEU A 150 -17.02 30.15 0.07
CA LEU A 150 -17.28 28.73 0.27
C LEU A 150 -18.37 28.52 1.34
N GLN A 151 -19.17 27.48 1.12
CA GLN A 151 -20.30 27.10 1.95
C GLN A 151 -20.32 25.58 2.13
N ILE A 152 -21.23 25.07 2.97
CA ILE A 152 -21.67 23.68 2.89
C ILE A 152 -22.94 23.56 2.06
N TRP A 153 -23.01 22.49 1.27
CA TRP A 153 -24.20 22.15 0.52
C TRP A 153 -24.39 20.63 0.48
N THR A 154 -25.60 20.18 0.19
CA THR A 154 -25.88 18.77 -0.04
C THR A 154 -24.91 18.23 -1.09
N CYS A 155 -24.29 17.08 -0.82
CA CYS A 155 -23.34 16.49 -1.74
C CYS A 155 -24.07 16.03 -3.01
N THR A 156 -23.80 16.69 -4.12
CA THR A 156 -24.41 16.45 -5.44
C THR A 156 -23.40 15.85 -6.44
N GLY A 157 -22.11 15.85 -6.10
CA GLY A 157 -21.04 15.32 -6.96
C GLY A 157 -20.64 16.25 -8.11
N THR A 158 -21.16 17.48 -8.15
CA THR A 158 -20.84 18.49 -9.17
C THR A 158 -19.44 19.07 -9.01
N ALA A 159 -18.89 19.68 -10.07
CA ALA A 159 -17.51 20.16 -10.10
C ALA A 159 -17.16 21.17 -8.98
N ASN A 160 -18.10 21.99 -8.53
CA ASN A 160 -17.91 22.94 -7.42
C ASN A 160 -17.77 22.30 -6.03
N GLN A 161 -17.91 20.98 -5.92
CA GLN A 161 -17.75 20.22 -4.68
C GLN A 161 -16.56 19.27 -4.71
N LYS A 162 -15.74 19.34 -5.77
CA LYS A 162 -14.61 18.43 -5.97
C LYS A 162 -13.28 19.12 -5.71
N TRP A 163 -12.52 18.56 -4.77
CA TRP A 163 -11.32 19.18 -4.22
C TRP A 163 -10.12 18.23 -4.24
N THR A 164 -8.97 18.73 -4.64
CA THR A 164 -7.67 18.08 -4.44
C THR A 164 -7.05 18.68 -3.19
N ALA A 165 -7.00 17.92 -2.11
CA ALA A 165 -6.45 18.35 -0.83
C ALA A 165 -5.03 17.78 -0.61
N PRO A 166 -4.19 18.42 0.22
CA PRO A 166 -2.90 17.87 0.63
C PRO A 166 -3.10 16.56 1.37
N SER A 167 -2.51 15.49 0.85
CA SER A 167 -2.49 14.19 1.52
C SER A 167 -1.30 14.13 2.48
N GLY A 168 -1.57 13.86 3.77
CA GLY A 168 -0.57 13.51 4.79
C GLY A 168 0.45 12.55 4.20
N GLY A 169 1.71 12.95 4.06
CA GLY A 169 2.73 12.07 3.50
C GLY A 169 2.74 10.73 4.23
N GLY A 170 2.57 9.64 3.47
CA GLY A 170 2.54 8.27 3.97
C GLY A 170 1.12 7.75 4.11
N GLY A 171 0.50 7.37 3.00
CA GLY A 171 -0.88 6.94 2.99
C GLY A 171 -1.42 7.21 1.62
N ASN A 172 -0.94 6.45 0.64
CA ASN A 172 -1.86 6.07 -0.40
C ASN A 172 -3.18 5.72 0.30
N PRO A 173 -4.37 6.21 -0.11
CA PRO A 173 -5.54 5.44 0.22
C PRO A 173 -5.19 4.03 -0.25
N ALA A 174 -5.13 3.08 0.69
CA ALA A 174 -5.29 1.68 0.36
C ALA A 174 -6.38 1.66 -0.71
N PRO A 175 -6.21 0.98 -1.86
CA PRO A 175 -7.20 0.99 -2.91
C PRO A 175 -8.54 0.54 -2.29
N SER A 176 -9.37 1.50 -1.89
CA SER A 176 -10.72 1.28 -1.44
C SER A 176 -11.51 1.21 -2.72
N GLY A 177 -11.44 0.03 -3.32
CA GLY A 177 -11.94 -0.27 -4.65
C GLY A 177 -11.33 -1.55 -5.21
N PRO A 178 -11.94 -2.10 -6.26
CA PRO A 178 -11.69 -3.46 -6.76
C PRO A 178 -10.23 -3.77 -7.19
N MET A 179 -9.33 -2.77 -7.23
CA MET A 179 -7.91 -2.94 -7.56
C MET A 179 -7.08 -3.53 -6.40
N ALA A 180 -7.51 -3.39 -5.14
CA ALA A 180 -6.78 -3.98 -4.01
C ALA A 180 -6.71 -5.51 -4.13
N VAL A 181 -7.73 -6.13 -4.74
CA VAL A 181 -7.81 -7.57 -4.96
C VAL A 181 -7.54 -7.88 -6.43
N ALA A 182 -6.33 -8.32 -6.72
CA ALA A 182 -5.89 -8.58 -8.10
C ALA A 182 -5.04 -9.87 -8.17
N PRO A 183 -5.65 -11.05 -8.05
CA PRO A 183 -4.93 -12.32 -8.03
C PRO A 183 -4.17 -12.57 -9.34
N TYR A 184 -3.09 -13.36 -9.27
CA TYR A 184 -2.25 -13.61 -10.44
C TYR A 184 -2.94 -14.54 -11.45
N ILE A 185 -2.86 -14.18 -12.73
CA ILE A 185 -3.08 -15.08 -13.87
C ILE A 185 -1.76 -15.19 -14.63
N TYR A 186 -1.37 -16.42 -14.93
CA TYR A 186 -0.17 -16.70 -15.73
C TYR A 186 -0.56 -17.47 -16.99
N ASN A 187 -0.29 -16.90 -18.17
CA ASN A 187 -0.71 -17.51 -19.44
C ASN A 187 0.25 -18.58 -19.96
N GLY A 188 1.42 -18.78 -19.35
CA GLY A 188 2.44 -19.71 -19.88
C GLY A 188 2.16 -21.18 -19.59
N TRP A 189 1.54 -21.52 -18.46
CA TRP A 189 1.21 -22.90 -18.07
C TRP A 189 0.05 -22.95 -17.06
N GLY A 190 -0.34 -24.14 -16.63
CA GLY A 190 -1.27 -24.31 -15.50
C GLY A 190 -2.76 -24.20 -15.86
N SER A 191 -3.11 -24.37 -17.14
CA SER A 191 -4.50 -24.27 -17.63
C SER A 191 -5.17 -22.95 -17.18
N PRO A 192 -4.61 -21.79 -17.60
CA PRO A 192 -5.12 -20.48 -17.22
C PRO A 192 -6.62 -20.38 -17.57
N PRO A 193 -7.48 -19.99 -16.63
CA PRO A 193 -8.90 -19.90 -16.90
C PRO A 193 -9.22 -18.66 -17.74
N ASN A 194 -10.37 -18.69 -18.41
CA ASN A 194 -10.92 -17.48 -18.99
C ASN A 194 -11.20 -16.45 -17.86
N PRO A 195 -10.62 -15.24 -17.91
CA PRO A 195 -10.80 -14.26 -16.84
C PRO A 195 -12.26 -13.87 -16.62
N THR A 196 -13.09 -13.78 -17.67
CA THR A 196 -14.52 -13.45 -17.55
C THR A 196 -15.27 -14.49 -16.75
N THR A 197 -14.92 -15.77 -16.87
CA THR A 197 -15.50 -16.84 -16.04
C THR A 197 -15.23 -16.59 -14.55
N VAL A 198 -13.99 -16.21 -14.21
CA VAL A 198 -13.59 -15.93 -12.82
C VAL A 198 -14.25 -14.65 -12.31
N MET A 199 -14.28 -13.59 -13.13
CA MET A 199 -14.94 -12.33 -12.79
C MET A 199 -16.43 -12.53 -12.51
N ASN A 200 -17.12 -13.33 -13.34
CA ASN A 200 -18.55 -13.62 -13.15
C ASN A 200 -18.80 -14.47 -11.90
N ALA A 201 -17.90 -15.41 -11.58
CA ALA A 201 -18.07 -16.32 -10.46
C ALA A 201 -17.71 -15.71 -9.10
N THR A 202 -16.92 -14.63 -9.08
CA THR A 202 -16.32 -14.10 -7.84
C THR A 202 -16.51 -12.61 -7.63
N GLY A 203 -16.83 -11.85 -8.68
CA GLY A 203 -16.97 -10.40 -8.63
C GLY A 203 -15.65 -9.63 -8.75
N VAL A 204 -14.48 -10.29 -8.74
CA VAL A 204 -13.20 -9.59 -8.95
C VAL A 204 -13.18 -8.90 -10.31
N LYS A 205 -12.54 -7.73 -10.38
CA LYS A 205 -12.42 -6.94 -11.61
C LYS A 205 -10.99 -6.67 -12.04
N TRP A 206 -10.02 -7.09 -11.23
CA TRP A 206 -8.61 -6.86 -11.50
C TRP A 206 -7.85 -8.17 -11.44
N PHE A 207 -6.83 -8.30 -12.29
CA PHE A 207 -5.90 -9.41 -12.26
C PHE A 207 -4.48 -8.89 -12.39
N THR A 208 -3.56 -9.55 -11.70
CA THR A 208 -2.13 -9.35 -11.91
C THR A 208 -1.66 -10.31 -13.00
N LEU A 209 -1.11 -9.81 -14.10
CA LEU A 209 -0.67 -10.66 -15.21
C LEU A 209 0.82 -10.95 -15.08
N ALA A 210 1.14 -12.23 -14.94
CA ALA A 210 2.50 -12.74 -14.84
C ALA A 210 2.98 -13.27 -16.20
N PHE A 211 4.23 -13.09 -16.61
CA PHE A 211 5.17 -12.05 -16.15
C PHE A 211 5.69 -11.31 -17.37
N VAL A 212 6.03 -10.04 -17.20
CA VAL A 212 6.88 -9.33 -18.16
C VAL A 212 8.33 -9.58 -17.75
N LEU A 213 9.11 -10.07 -18.71
CA LEU A 213 10.53 -10.40 -18.56
C LEU A 213 11.36 -9.77 -19.67
N SER A 214 12.68 -9.87 -19.54
CA SER A 214 13.65 -9.57 -20.57
C SER A 214 13.67 -10.69 -21.63
N ASN A 215 13.79 -10.30 -22.89
CA ASN A 215 14.07 -11.22 -23.99
C ASN A 215 15.57 -11.58 -24.15
N GLY A 216 16.38 -11.40 -23.10
CA GLY A 216 17.84 -11.45 -23.15
C GLY A 216 18.51 -10.08 -23.30
N TYR A 217 17.74 -9.03 -23.62
CA TYR A 217 18.18 -7.62 -23.64
C TYR A 217 17.26 -6.75 -22.76
N CYS A 218 17.55 -5.45 -22.62
CA CYS A 218 16.64 -4.51 -21.98
C CYS A 218 15.40 -4.20 -22.85
N ASN A 219 14.62 -5.23 -23.17
CA ASN A 219 13.42 -5.14 -23.97
C ASN A 219 12.35 -6.07 -23.37
N PRO A 220 11.20 -5.50 -22.94
CA PRO A 220 10.15 -6.26 -22.28
C PRO A 220 9.40 -7.17 -23.26
N GLN A 221 9.20 -8.42 -22.86
CA GLN A 221 8.35 -9.41 -23.50
C GLN A 221 7.60 -10.20 -22.43
N TRP A 222 6.42 -10.70 -22.76
CA TRP A 222 5.72 -11.62 -21.87
C TRP A 222 6.53 -12.92 -21.79
N ASP A 223 6.91 -13.32 -20.58
CA ASP A 223 7.67 -14.55 -20.32
C ASP A 223 9.00 -14.64 -21.08
N GLY A 224 9.52 -13.49 -21.51
CA GLY A 224 10.82 -13.36 -22.20
C GLY A 224 10.82 -13.83 -23.66
N GLY A 225 9.69 -14.33 -24.17
CA GLY A 225 9.59 -14.81 -25.55
C GLY A 225 8.25 -14.56 -26.23
N ARG A 226 7.17 -14.31 -25.49
CA ARG A 226 5.87 -13.94 -26.07
C ARG A 226 5.84 -12.44 -26.39
N PRO A 227 5.25 -12.04 -27.53
CA PRO A 227 5.33 -10.66 -27.99
C PRO A 227 4.58 -9.73 -27.04
N LEU A 228 5.12 -8.52 -26.84
CA LEU A 228 4.50 -7.52 -25.96
C LEU A 228 3.10 -7.12 -26.42
N THR A 229 2.77 -7.19 -27.71
CA THR A 229 1.42 -6.95 -28.26
C THR A 229 1.09 -8.01 -29.31
N GLY A 230 -0.20 -8.22 -29.60
CA GLY A 230 -0.71 -9.20 -30.57
C GLY A 230 -0.84 -10.63 -30.05
N GLY A 231 -0.26 -10.95 -28.88
CA GLY A 231 -0.25 -12.30 -28.29
C GLY A 231 -1.39 -12.60 -27.32
N VAL A 232 -1.33 -13.80 -26.73
CA VAL A 232 -2.30 -14.30 -25.73
C VAL A 232 -2.45 -13.33 -24.55
N ASP A 233 -1.36 -12.73 -24.09
CA ASP A 233 -1.41 -11.83 -22.94
C ASP A 233 -2.21 -10.55 -23.25
N GLN A 234 -2.09 -9.98 -24.46
CA GLN A 234 -2.95 -8.86 -24.88
C GLN A 234 -4.41 -9.30 -25.05
N GLN A 235 -4.67 -10.53 -25.52
CA GLN A 235 -6.03 -11.06 -25.61
C GLN A 235 -6.66 -11.21 -24.22
N THR A 236 -5.89 -11.66 -23.23
CA THR A 236 -6.32 -11.69 -21.81
C THR A 236 -6.64 -10.29 -21.29
N ILE A 237 -5.78 -9.29 -21.57
CA ILE A 237 -6.04 -7.88 -21.21
C ILE A 237 -7.34 -7.37 -21.82
N ASN A 238 -7.54 -7.61 -23.12
CA ASN A 238 -8.75 -7.20 -23.83
C ASN A 238 -10.00 -7.88 -23.27
N THR A 239 -9.89 -9.17 -22.91
CA THR A 239 -10.98 -9.94 -22.31
C THR A 239 -11.39 -9.35 -20.96
N VAL A 240 -10.43 -9.07 -20.08
CA VAL A 240 -10.68 -8.45 -18.77
C VAL A 240 -11.34 -7.07 -18.93
N ARG A 241 -10.81 -6.23 -19.82
CA ARG A 241 -11.34 -4.88 -20.08
C ARG A 241 -12.72 -4.91 -20.72
N GLY A 242 -12.97 -5.83 -21.65
CA GLY A 242 -14.28 -6.05 -22.24
C GLY A 242 -15.35 -6.46 -21.23
N ALA A 243 -14.95 -7.09 -20.11
CA ALA A 243 -15.82 -7.45 -18.99
C ALA A 243 -15.89 -6.38 -17.88
N GLY A 244 -15.41 -5.16 -18.16
CA GLY A 244 -15.45 -4.02 -17.23
C GLY A 244 -14.39 -4.07 -16.12
N GLY A 245 -13.35 -4.86 -16.30
CA GLY A 245 -12.19 -4.94 -15.42
C GLY A 245 -10.96 -4.20 -15.96
N ASP A 246 -9.82 -4.39 -15.33
CA ASP A 246 -8.52 -3.93 -15.82
C ASP A 246 -7.39 -4.82 -15.25
N VAL A 247 -6.14 -4.56 -15.64
CA VAL A 247 -5.00 -5.44 -15.30
C VAL A 247 -3.84 -4.72 -14.64
N ILE A 248 -2.99 -5.51 -13.99
CA ILE A 248 -1.71 -5.10 -13.40
C ILE A 248 -0.62 -6.03 -13.96
N PRO A 249 0.08 -5.65 -15.03
CA PRO A 249 1.27 -6.38 -15.46
C PRO A 249 2.32 -6.43 -14.33
N SER A 250 2.76 -7.64 -14.02
CA SER A 250 3.84 -7.90 -13.06
C SER A 250 5.15 -8.17 -13.81
N PHE A 251 6.20 -7.45 -13.43
CA PHE A 251 7.55 -7.60 -13.96
C PHE A 251 8.34 -8.51 -13.03
N GLY A 252 9.06 -9.49 -13.57
CA GLY A 252 9.95 -10.34 -12.78
C GLY A 252 9.39 -11.73 -12.43
N GLY A 253 9.22 -12.06 -11.15
CA GLY A 253 8.87 -13.38 -10.62
C GLY A 253 10.08 -14.30 -10.35
N TRP A 254 9.87 -15.59 -10.11
CA TRP A 254 10.95 -16.51 -9.73
C TRP A 254 11.90 -16.86 -10.90
N SER A 255 11.36 -17.08 -12.11
CA SER A 255 12.11 -17.66 -13.24
C SER A 255 12.27 -16.74 -14.45
N GLY A 256 13.28 -17.01 -15.29
CA GLY A 256 13.55 -16.27 -16.53
C GLY A 256 14.34 -14.97 -16.34
N ASN A 257 14.69 -14.31 -17.45
CA ASN A 257 15.57 -13.14 -17.45
C ASN A 257 14.83 -11.90 -16.95
N LYS A 258 15.32 -11.28 -15.87
CA LYS A 258 14.72 -10.10 -15.24
C LYS A 258 15.15 -8.83 -15.96
N LEU A 259 14.22 -7.92 -16.25
CA LEU A 259 14.58 -6.61 -16.81
C LEU A 259 15.48 -5.84 -15.85
N GLU A 260 15.18 -5.97 -14.56
CA GLU A 260 15.91 -5.45 -13.41
C GLU A 260 17.38 -5.83 -13.49
N SER A 261 17.71 -7.01 -13.99
CA SER A 261 19.08 -7.52 -14.16
C SER A 261 19.65 -7.22 -15.55
N SER A 262 18.84 -7.29 -16.61
CA SER A 262 19.27 -7.18 -18.01
C SER A 262 19.48 -5.75 -18.52
N CYS A 263 18.78 -4.76 -17.94
CA CYS A 263 18.99 -3.35 -18.27
C CYS A 263 20.27 -2.84 -17.64
N SER A 264 21.06 -2.00 -18.33
CA SER A 264 22.37 -1.56 -17.82
C SER A 264 22.25 -0.39 -16.83
N SER A 265 21.20 0.41 -16.94
CA SER A 265 20.98 1.62 -16.12
C SER A 265 19.53 1.75 -15.65
N ALA A 266 19.30 2.63 -14.68
CA ALA A 266 17.96 2.96 -14.19
C ALA A 266 17.10 3.62 -15.28
N GLY A 267 17.71 4.43 -16.16
CA GLY A 267 17.01 5.06 -17.28
C GLY A 267 16.52 4.03 -18.32
N GLU A 268 17.36 3.05 -18.64
CA GLU A 268 16.97 1.94 -19.53
C GLU A 268 15.86 1.09 -18.91
N LEU A 269 15.97 0.76 -17.61
CA LEU A 269 14.94 0.00 -16.90
C LEU A 269 13.61 0.75 -16.85
N ALA A 270 13.64 2.06 -16.56
CA ALA A 270 12.45 2.91 -16.59
C ALA A 270 11.84 2.96 -18.00
N ALA A 271 12.65 3.04 -19.06
CA ALA A 271 12.16 3.01 -20.43
C ALA A 271 11.49 1.66 -20.78
N ALA A 272 12.04 0.54 -20.29
CA ALA A 272 11.43 -0.78 -20.46
C ALA A 272 10.07 -0.88 -19.75
N TYR A 273 9.96 -0.43 -18.49
CA TYR A 273 8.68 -0.38 -17.79
C TYR A 273 7.68 0.55 -18.49
N GLN A 274 8.12 1.75 -18.90
CA GLN A 274 7.29 2.73 -19.60
C GLN A 274 6.75 2.17 -20.92
N LYS A 275 7.53 1.36 -21.65
CA LYS A 275 7.09 0.72 -22.89
C LYS A 275 5.85 -0.15 -22.67
N VAL A 276 5.79 -0.91 -21.57
CA VAL A 276 4.63 -1.74 -21.23
C VAL A 276 3.46 -0.87 -20.74
N ILE A 277 3.74 0.14 -19.91
CA ILE A 277 2.74 1.12 -19.46
C ILE A 277 2.04 1.77 -20.65
N ASN A 278 2.80 2.23 -21.64
CA ASN A 278 2.29 2.88 -22.83
C ASN A 278 1.53 1.91 -23.74
N ALA A 279 2.04 0.68 -23.92
CA ALA A 279 1.41 -0.31 -24.78
C ALA A 279 -0.03 -0.64 -24.36
N TYR A 280 -0.33 -0.49 -23.07
CA TYR A 280 -1.62 -0.87 -22.51
C TYR A 280 -2.37 0.25 -21.79
N GLY A 281 -1.82 1.46 -21.66
CA GLY A 281 -2.43 2.54 -20.87
C GLY A 281 -2.66 2.13 -19.42
N LEU A 282 -1.62 1.60 -18.77
CA LEU A 282 -1.74 0.99 -17.44
C LEU A 282 -2.00 2.02 -16.34
N LYS A 283 -2.83 1.64 -15.38
CA LYS A 283 -3.06 2.40 -14.13
C LYS A 283 -2.23 1.87 -12.97
N ALA A 284 -1.68 0.67 -13.11
CA ALA A 284 -0.91 0.02 -12.09
C ALA A 284 0.13 -0.93 -12.70
N ILE A 285 1.25 -1.08 -12.02
CA ILE A 285 2.28 -2.09 -12.28
C ILE A 285 2.69 -2.77 -10.98
N ASP A 286 3.19 -3.99 -11.09
CA ASP A 286 3.79 -4.73 -9.99
C ASP A 286 5.22 -5.13 -10.35
N ILE A 287 6.17 -4.94 -9.43
CA ILE A 287 7.56 -5.39 -9.59
C ILE A 287 7.75 -6.56 -8.64
N ASP A 288 7.65 -7.77 -9.17
CA ASP A 288 7.91 -9.00 -8.46
C ASP A 288 9.42 -9.32 -8.54
N ILE A 289 10.17 -8.80 -7.57
CA ILE A 289 11.64 -8.85 -7.56
C ILE A 289 12.13 -9.96 -6.64
N GLU A 290 12.69 -11.00 -7.25
CA GLU A 290 13.12 -12.22 -6.56
C GLU A 290 14.55 -12.65 -6.94
N ALA A 291 15.06 -13.63 -6.20
CA ALA A 291 16.33 -14.31 -6.46
C ALA A 291 17.50 -13.32 -6.69
N ALA A 292 18.35 -13.58 -7.67
CA ALA A 292 19.55 -12.77 -7.94
C ALA A 292 19.27 -11.28 -8.23
N ALA A 293 18.05 -10.95 -8.71
CA ALA A 293 17.67 -9.54 -8.88
C ALA A 293 17.42 -8.87 -7.53
N TYR A 294 16.80 -9.58 -6.58
CA TYR A 294 16.59 -9.10 -5.23
C TYR A 294 17.90 -9.04 -4.42
N ASP A 295 18.74 -10.07 -4.52
CA ASP A 295 19.94 -10.21 -3.70
C ASP A 295 21.06 -9.21 -4.06
N SER A 296 20.96 -8.54 -5.22
CA SER A 296 21.97 -7.61 -5.71
C SER A 296 21.67 -6.16 -5.29
N PRO A 297 22.48 -5.53 -4.41
CA PRO A 297 22.29 -4.13 -4.02
C PRO A 297 22.27 -3.15 -5.19
N THR A 298 23.05 -3.43 -6.23
CA THR A 298 23.09 -2.63 -7.46
C THR A 298 21.78 -2.73 -8.23
N VAL A 299 21.22 -3.94 -8.36
CA VAL A 299 19.93 -4.15 -9.02
C VAL A 299 18.80 -3.50 -8.21
N GLN A 300 18.78 -3.67 -6.88
CA GLN A 300 17.83 -2.98 -6.01
C GLN A 300 17.86 -1.46 -6.23
N GLN A 301 19.06 -0.83 -6.22
CA GLN A 301 19.20 0.61 -6.43
C GLN A 301 18.68 1.03 -7.81
N ARG A 302 19.07 0.29 -8.84
CA ARG A 302 18.62 0.53 -10.21
C ARG A 302 17.10 0.46 -10.34
N THR A 303 16.47 -0.53 -9.71
CA THR A 303 15.01 -0.68 -9.67
C THR A 303 14.35 0.49 -8.96
N VAL A 304 14.88 0.90 -7.80
CA VAL A 304 14.38 2.07 -7.05
C VAL A 304 14.42 3.34 -7.90
N ASP A 305 15.56 3.64 -8.53
CA ASP A 305 15.72 4.86 -9.34
C ASP A 305 14.87 4.83 -10.62
N ALA A 306 14.68 3.65 -11.21
CA ALA A 306 13.76 3.47 -12.34
C ALA A 306 12.31 3.73 -11.93
N LEU A 307 11.88 3.22 -10.78
CA LEU A 307 10.52 3.43 -10.26
C LEU A 307 10.25 4.89 -9.90
N LYS A 308 11.23 5.63 -9.39
CA LYS A 308 11.11 7.09 -9.20
C LYS A 308 10.79 7.79 -10.53
N THR A 309 11.49 7.40 -11.59
CA THR A 309 11.25 7.93 -12.94
C THR A 309 9.85 7.57 -13.44
N ILE A 310 9.40 6.32 -13.24
CA ILE A 310 8.04 5.90 -13.60
C ILE A 310 6.97 6.72 -12.88
N LYS A 311 7.10 6.92 -11.56
CA LYS A 311 6.12 7.70 -10.80
C LYS A 311 6.12 9.18 -11.20
N ALA A 312 7.28 9.75 -11.53
CA ALA A 312 7.38 11.11 -12.03
C ALA A 312 6.72 11.27 -13.42
N ASN A 313 6.90 10.30 -14.32
CA ASN A 313 6.38 10.36 -15.69
C ASN A 313 4.89 10.02 -15.79
N ASN A 314 4.33 9.30 -14.82
CA ASN A 314 2.94 8.84 -14.87
C ASN A 314 2.21 9.23 -13.57
N PRO A 315 1.81 10.51 -13.41
CA PRO A 315 1.04 10.95 -12.25
C PRO A 315 -0.24 10.10 -12.10
N GLY A 316 -0.38 9.41 -10.97
CA GLY A 316 -1.52 8.55 -10.67
C GLY A 316 -1.32 7.05 -10.95
N ILE A 317 -0.19 6.63 -11.53
CA ILE A 317 0.14 5.21 -11.63
C ILE A 317 0.36 4.60 -10.24
N LYS A 318 -0.22 3.42 -10.00
CA LYS A 318 0.04 2.62 -8.81
C LYS A 318 1.25 1.71 -9.03
N VAL A 319 2.19 1.72 -8.10
CA VAL A 319 3.38 0.86 -8.13
C VAL A 319 3.35 -0.08 -6.94
N TYR A 320 3.28 -1.37 -7.22
CA TYR A 320 3.44 -2.43 -6.22
C TYR A 320 4.84 -3.02 -6.35
N VAL A 321 5.45 -3.36 -5.21
CA VAL A 321 6.72 -4.09 -5.18
C VAL A 321 6.51 -5.35 -4.36
N THR A 322 6.61 -6.50 -5.01
CA THR A 322 6.35 -7.83 -4.48
C THR A 322 7.68 -8.57 -4.31
N PHE A 323 7.90 -9.21 -3.16
CA PHE A 323 9.17 -9.88 -2.84
C PHE A 323 8.98 -10.94 -1.75
N GLY A 324 9.94 -11.85 -1.63
CA GLY A 324 9.94 -12.91 -0.61
C GLY A 324 10.03 -12.37 0.81
N THR A 325 9.62 -13.19 1.79
CA THR A 325 9.70 -12.87 3.22
C THR A 325 10.07 -14.10 4.03
N GLY A 326 10.63 -13.90 5.22
CA GLY A 326 10.66 -14.94 6.24
C GLY A 326 9.36 -14.97 7.05
N GLN A 327 9.24 -15.94 7.96
CA GLN A 327 8.04 -16.08 8.80
C GLN A 327 7.83 -14.93 9.81
N ASN A 328 8.82 -14.04 9.97
CA ASN A 328 8.79 -12.88 10.88
C ASN A 328 8.94 -11.55 10.13
N GLY A 329 8.74 -11.55 8.82
CA GLY A 329 8.94 -10.40 7.94
C GLY A 329 10.12 -10.56 6.99
N PRO A 330 10.24 -9.64 6.02
CA PRO A 330 11.33 -9.64 5.06
C PRO A 330 12.60 -9.06 5.69
N ASP A 331 13.73 -9.19 5.01
CA ASP A 331 14.85 -8.28 5.27
C ASP A 331 14.47 -6.83 4.88
N THR A 332 15.31 -5.88 5.25
CA THR A 332 14.99 -4.44 5.12
C THR A 332 15.78 -3.76 4.00
N SER A 333 16.59 -4.49 3.23
CA SER A 333 17.57 -3.89 2.32
C SER A 333 16.93 -3.05 1.21
N LEU A 334 15.96 -3.61 0.48
CA LEU A 334 15.25 -2.91 -0.60
C LEU A 334 14.39 -1.76 -0.07
N ILE A 335 13.66 -1.98 1.03
CA ILE A 335 12.78 -0.98 1.65
C ILE A 335 13.60 0.23 2.12
N ASN A 336 14.70 0.00 2.85
CA ASN A 336 15.57 1.07 3.34
C ASN A 336 16.22 1.85 2.20
N ARG A 337 16.60 1.16 1.12
CA ARG A 337 17.17 1.79 -0.08
C ARG A 337 16.15 2.69 -0.78
N ALA A 338 14.92 2.22 -0.92
CA ALA A 338 13.83 3.01 -1.48
C ALA A 338 13.53 4.24 -0.62
N ALA A 339 13.43 4.08 0.70
CA ALA A 339 13.21 5.18 1.63
C ALA A 339 14.33 6.22 1.58
N ALA A 340 15.60 5.78 1.62
CA ALA A 340 16.76 6.66 1.50
C ALA A 340 16.82 7.41 0.17
N ALA A 341 16.35 6.79 -0.92
CA ALA A 341 16.23 7.43 -2.22
C ALA A 341 14.99 8.33 -2.37
N GLY A 342 14.08 8.36 -1.39
CA GLY A 342 12.83 9.11 -1.43
C GLY A 342 11.76 8.50 -2.33
N LEU A 343 11.87 7.21 -2.68
CA LEU A 343 10.81 6.50 -3.41
C LEU A 343 9.71 6.10 -2.43
N THR A 344 8.46 6.46 -2.73
CA THR A 344 7.26 5.87 -2.11
C THR A 344 6.54 5.00 -3.13
N VAL A 345 6.09 3.83 -2.69
CA VAL A 345 5.30 2.90 -3.50
C VAL A 345 3.89 2.80 -2.96
N ASP A 346 3.00 2.26 -3.78
CA ASP A 346 1.58 2.15 -3.49
C ASP A 346 1.26 0.91 -2.65
N SER A 347 2.13 -0.11 -2.71
CA SER A 347 2.20 -1.20 -1.73
C SER A 347 3.58 -1.86 -1.73
N TRP A 348 4.15 -2.07 -0.54
CA TRP A 348 5.17 -3.10 -0.32
C TRP A 348 4.44 -4.42 -0.06
N THR A 349 4.63 -5.43 -0.89
CA THR A 349 3.88 -6.69 -0.84
C THR A 349 4.81 -7.86 -0.58
N ILE A 350 4.51 -8.65 0.45
CA ILE A 350 5.28 -9.86 0.75
C ILE A 350 4.64 -11.10 0.13
N MET A 351 5.46 -12.11 -0.11
CA MET A 351 5.07 -13.48 -0.48
C MET A 351 5.26 -14.46 0.69
N PRO A 352 4.28 -14.60 1.62
CA PRO A 352 4.44 -15.34 2.86
C PRO A 352 4.12 -16.83 2.69
N PHE A 353 4.88 -17.50 1.84
CA PHE A 353 4.81 -18.93 1.59
C PHE A 353 6.22 -19.46 1.26
N ASN A 354 6.36 -20.77 1.07
CA ASN A 354 7.64 -21.42 0.87
C ASN A 354 8.63 -21.22 2.05
N PHE A 355 8.12 -21.20 3.27
CA PHE A 355 8.91 -21.12 4.50
C PHE A 355 9.62 -22.42 4.90
N GLY A 356 9.13 -23.56 4.42
CA GLY A 356 9.43 -24.90 4.93
C GLY A 356 8.64 -25.24 6.19
N GLY A 357 8.49 -26.54 6.46
CA GLY A 357 7.85 -27.08 7.68
C GLY A 357 6.41 -27.53 7.48
N THR A 358 6.21 -28.84 7.35
CA THR A 358 4.88 -29.45 7.14
C THR A 358 3.96 -29.25 8.36
N GLY A 359 2.70 -28.89 8.12
CA GLY A 359 1.65 -28.85 9.14
C GLY A 359 1.54 -27.54 9.94
N GLN A 360 2.28 -26.49 9.56
CA GLN A 360 2.14 -25.17 10.17
C GLN A 360 0.85 -24.47 9.69
N ASN A 361 0.27 -23.62 10.54
CA ASN A 361 -0.89 -22.81 10.18
C ASN A 361 -0.46 -21.61 9.34
N MET A 362 -0.74 -21.65 8.04
CA MET A 362 -0.25 -20.65 7.09
C MET A 362 -0.94 -19.30 7.22
N GLY A 363 -2.19 -19.25 7.70
CA GLY A 363 -2.88 -17.99 8.02
C GLY A 363 -2.16 -17.21 9.11
N THR A 364 -1.82 -17.87 10.22
CA THR A 364 -1.06 -17.28 11.34
C THR A 364 0.35 -16.88 10.95
N LEU A 365 1.04 -17.71 10.15
CA LEU A 365 2.38 -17.36 9.66
C LEU A 365 2.35 -16.15 8.72
N THR A 366 1.32 -16.06 7.88
CA THR A 366 1.13 -14.93 6.98
C THR A 366 0.93 -13.62 7.74
N THR A 367 0.03 -13.59 8.72
CA THR A 367 -0.21 -12.36 9.51
C THR A 367 1.02 -11.98 10.34
N ARG A 368 1.77 -12.95 10.86
CA ARG A 368 3.05 -12.69 11.55
C ARG A 368 4.11 -12.10 10.61
N ALA A 369 4.23 -12.62 9.39
CA ALA A 369 5.13 -12.05 8.40
C ALA A 369 4.72 -10.62 8.01
N ALA A 370 3.41 -10.35 7.90
CA ALA A 370 2.88 -9.03 7.64
C ALA A 370 3.20 -8.02 8.75
N GLU A 371 3.16 -8.42 10.04
CA GLU A 371 3.64 -7.57 11.15
C GLU A 371 5.13 -7.24 11.03
N GLY A 372 5.94 -8.21 10.60
CA GLY A 372 7.35 -7.98 10.31
C GLY A 372 7.58 -6.96 9.20
N LEU A 373 6.84 -7.09 8.10
CA LEU A 373 6.84 -6.11 7.01
C LEU A 373 6.40 -4.73 7.49
N LYS A 374 5.32 -4.65 8.28
CA LYS A 374 4.85 -3.41 8.87
C LYS A 374 5.95 -2.74 9.69
N ASN A 375 6.68 -3.48 10.52
CA ASN A 375 7.78 -2.90 11.27
C ASN A 375 8.94 -2.42 10.36
N ALA A 376 9.27 -3.16 9.31
CA ALA A 376 10.29 -2.76 8.34
C ALA A 376 9.93 -1.43 7.63
N VAL A 377 8.72 -1.33 7.08
CA VAL A 377 8.25 -0.12 6.37
C VAL A 377 8.10 1.06 7.33
N LYS A 378 7.51 0.83 8.51
CA LYS A 378 7.38 1.86 9.55
C LYS A 378 8.73 2.47 9.91
N ASN A 379 9.73 1.65 10.16
CA ASN A 379 11.05 2.10 10.56
C ASN A 379 11.79 2.83 9.43
N ALA A 380 11.63 2.38 8.19
CA ALA A 380 12.29 2.99 7.03
C ALA A 380 11.72 4.37 6.70
N TYR A 381 10.39 4.55 6.83
CA TYR A 381 9.70 5.76 6.39
C TYR A 381 9.23 6.68 7.52
N GLY A 382 9.32 6.25 8.79
CA GLY A 382 8.83 7.02 9.93
C GLY A 382 7.29 7.16 9.98
N TYR A 383 6.57 6.26 9.33
CA TYR A 383 5.10 6.28 9.27
C TYR A 383 4.46 5.91 10.62
N SER A 384 3.21 6.32 10.83
CA SER A 384 2.37 5.71 11.88
C SER A 384 1.97 4.28 11.50
N ASP A 385 1.40 3.54 12.46
CA ASP A 385 0.97 2.16 12.22
C ASP A 385 -0.11 2.07 11.14
N ASP A 386 -1.17 2.89 11.22
CA ASP A 386 -2.27 2.91 10.22
C ASP A 386 -1.75 3.27 8.82
N GLN A 387 -0.92 4.31 8.72
CA GLN A 387 -0.27 4.69 7.46
C GLN A 387 0.55 3.53 6.87
N THR A 388 1.26 2.80 7.74
CA THR A 388 2.07 1.68 7.29
C THR A 388 1.21 0.53 6.79
N TYR A 389 0.17 0.14 7.53
CA TYR A 389 -0.75 -0.92 7.08
C TYR A 389 -1.38 -0.59 5.72
N ARG A 390 -1.81 0.66 5.53
CA ARG A 390 -2.35 1.18 4.25
C ARG A 390 -1.31 1.30 3.13
N SER A 391 -0.05 0.94 3.38
CA SER A 391 1.05 0.94 2.41
C SER A 391 1.68 -0.44 2.20
N ILE A 392 1.14 -1.49 2.83
CA ILE A 392 1.64 -2.86 2.67
C ILE A 392 0.57 -3.80 2.10
N GLY A 393 1.01 -4.97 1.67
CA GLY A 393 0.15 -5.95 1.04
C GLY A 393 0.64 -7.37 1.21
N ILE A 394 -0.23 -8.31 0.86
CA ILE A 394 0.03 -9.75 0.95
C ILE A 394 -0.25 -10.39 -0.41
N SER A 395 0.72 -11.12 -0.94
CA SER A 395 0.60 -12.03 -2.07
C SER A 395 0.76 -13.46 -1.57
N SER A 396 -0.32 -14.13 -1.19
CA SER A 396 -0.23 -15.52 -0.67
C SER A 396 -0.05 -16.55 -1.81
N MET A 397 0.00 -17.84 -1.48
CA MET A 397 -0.06 -18.93 -2.46
C MET A 397 -1.16 -19.89 -2.05
N ASN A 398 -2.13 -20.18 -2.92
CA ASN A 398 -3.30 -20.99 -2.54
C ASN A 398 -3.02 -22.50 -2.60
N GLY A 399 -3.43 -23.29 -1.61
CA GLY A 399 -3.23 -24.73 -1.64
C GLY A 399 -1.82 -25.19 -1.28
N ILE A 400 -1.34 -26.24 -1.93
CA ILE A 400 -0.03 -26.84 -1.67
C ILE A 400 1.07 -25.97 -2.29
N THR A 401 2.03 -25.53 -1.50
CA THR A 401 3.15 -24.69 -1.94
C THR A 401 4.32 -25.54 -2.46
N ASP A 402 5.35 -24.91 -3.02
CA ASP A 402 6.54 -25.61 -3.53
C ASP A 402 7.31 -26.33 -2.42
N ASN A 403 7.23 -25.80 -1.19
CA ASN A 403 7.82 -26.41 0.01
C ASN A 403 6.82 -27.29 0.80
N ASN A 404 5.74 -27.73 0.14
CA ASN A 404 4.75 -28.67 0.67
C ASN A 404 4.03 -28.16 1.94
N GLU A 405 3.91 -26.84 2.10
CA GLU A 405 2.95 -26.27 3.06
C GLU A 405 1.53 -26.41 2.52
N THR A 406 0.54 -26.42 3.42
CA THR A 406 -0.87 -26.48 3.04
C THR A 406 -1.54 -25.17 3.40
N VAL A 407 -1.83 -24.34 2.39
CA VAL A 407 -2.57 -23.09 2.53
C VAL A 407 -4.03 -23.31 2.17
N THR A 408 -4.90 -23.27 3.17
CA THR A 408 -6.33 -23.60 3.02
C THR A 408 -7.19 -22.37 2.76
N VAL A 409 -8.45 -22.59 2.36
CA VAL A 409 -9.46 -21.52 2.28
C VAL A 409 -9.68 -20.86 3.65
N ALA A 410 -9.52 -21.60 4.75
CA ALA A 410 -9.62 -21.03 6.10
C ALA A 410 -8.46 -20.07 6.40
N ASP A 411 -7.24 -20.39 5.96
CA ASP A 411 -6.09 -19.48 6.06
C ASP A 411 -6.35 -18.18 5.29
N PHE A 412 -6.93 -18.25 4.09
CA PHE A 412 -7.32 -17.06 3.33
C PHE A 412 -8.39 -16.22 4.05
N ARG A 413 -9.31 -16.83 4.81
CA ARG A 413 -10.26 -16.06 5.64
C ARG A 413 -9.56 -15.35 6.79
N THR A 414 -8.56 -15.98 7.42
CA THR A 414 -7.71 -15.34 8.42
C THR A 414 -6.96 -14.14 7.83
N ILE A 415 -6.38 -14.32 6.64
CA ILE A 415 -5.65 -13.26 5.94
C ILE A 415 -6.60 -12.11 5.55
N LEU A 416 -7.80 -12.43 5.05
CA LEU A 416 -8.82 -11.43 4.74
C LEU A 416 -9.21 -10.61 5.97
N ALA A 417 -9.48 -11.28 7.10
CA ALA A 417 -9.88 -10.60 8.33
C ALA A 417 -8.78 -9.64 8.82
N TYR A 418 -7.52 -10.08 8.78
CA TYR A 418 -6.37 -9.22 9.05
C TYR A 418 -6.32 -8.03 8.08
N ALA A 419 -6.50 -8.29 6.78
CA ALA A 419 -6.46 -7.23 5.78
C ALA A 419 -7.56 -6.19 6.00
N GLN A 420 -8.79 -6.61 6.31
CA GLN A 420 -9.94 -5.74 6.62
C GLN A 420 -9.73 -4.95 7.91
N GLN A 421 -9.18 -5.58 8.95
CA GLN A 421 -8.91 -4.90 10.21
C GLN A 421 -7.89 -3.76 10.05
N HIS A 422 -6.93 -3.93 9.15
CA HIS A 422 -5.79 -3.04 8.99
C HIS A 422 -5.83 -2.17 7.72
N HIS A 423 -6.86 -2.31 6.89
CA HIS A 423 -7.01 -1.57 5.65
C HIS A 423 -5.78 -1.68 4.73
N LEU A 424 -5.30 -2.90 4.47
CA LEU A 424 -4.12 -3.13 3.63
C LEU A 424 -4.27 -2.59 2.20
N ALA A 425 -3.15 -2.17 1.61
CA ALA A 425 -3.12 -1.65 0.25
C ALA A 425 -3.32 -2.70 -0.83
N ARG A 426 -3.03 -3.97 -0.56
CA ARG A 426 -3.06 -5.00 -1.59
C ARG A 426 -3.27 -6.38 -0.99
N LEU A 427 -4.13 -7.14 -1.64
CA LEU A 427 -4.41 -8.54 -1.35
C LEU A 427 -4.43 -9.32 -2.66
N THR A 428 -3.46 -10.19 -2.86
CA THR A 428 -3.33 -11.00 -4.07
C THR A 428 -2.81 -12.39 -3.70
N PHE A 429 -2.72 -13.28 -4.69
CA PHE A 429 -2.12 -14.58 -4.49
C PHE A 429 -1.70 -15.24 -5.81
N TRP A 430 -0.76 -16.16 -5.69
CA TRP A 430 -0.39 -17.13 -6.71
C TRP A 430 -1.19 -18.44 -6.53
N SER A 431 -2.13 -18.81 -7.41
CA SER A 431 -2.66 -18.04 -8.54
C SER A 431 -4.07 -18.53 -8.89
N VAL A 432 -4.78 -17.76 -9.72
CA VAL A 432 -6.11 -18.14 -10.23
C VAL A 432 -6.04 -19.42 -11.06
N ASN A 433 -4.91 -19.70 -11.72
CA ASN A 433 -4.68 -20.97 -12.44
C ASN A 433 -4.95 -22.18 -11.54
N ARG A 434 -4.60 -22.06 -10.26
CA ARG A 434 -4.65 -23.13 -9.26
C ARG A 434 -5.96 -23.18 -8.47
N ASP A 435 -6.83 -22.18 -8.59
CA ASP A 435 -8.01 -22.00 -7.73
C ASP A 435 -9.19 -22.90 -8.13
N ARG A 436 -8.96 -24.22 -8.08
CA ARG A 436 -9.95 -25.27 -8.39
C ARG A 436 -9.58 -26.60 -7.74
N PRO A 437 -10.56 -27.51 -7.54
CA PRO A 437 -10.29 -28.88 -7.11
C PRO A 437 -9.41 -29.63 -8.12
N CYS A 438 -8.58 -30.53 -7.62
CA CYS A 438 -7.79 -31.41 -8.47
C CYS A 438 -8.64 -32.56 -9.02
N THR A 439 -8.64 -32.72 -10.34
CA THR A 439 -9.25 -33.86 -11.06
C THR A 439 -8.20 -34.72 -11.78
N GLY A 440 -6.92 -34.48 -11.46
CA GLY A 440 -5.72 -34.93 -12.18
C GLY A 440 -4.74 -33.75 -12.35
N GLY A 441 -3.45 -34.01 -12.64
CA GLY A 441 -2.43 -32.97 -12.78
C GLY A 441 -1.68 -32.61 -11.48
N GLY A 442 -0.70 -31.70 -11.60
CA GLY A 442 0.14 -31.24 -10.48
C GLY A 442 -0.35 -29.96 -9.83
N ALA A 443 0.31 -29.55 -8.75
CA ALA A 443 -0.03 -28.35 -7.95
C ALA A 443 -0.08 -27.06 -8.79
N ASP A 444 0.53 -27.03 -9.97
CA ASP A 444 0.48 -25.89 -10.91
C ASP A 444 -0.88 -25.69 -11.61
N THR A 445 -1.73 -26.72 -11.62
CA THR A 445 -3.01 -26.73 -12.36
C THR A 445 -4.25 -26.72 -11.44
N CYS A 446 -4.05 -26.99 -10.15
CA CYS A 446 -5.07 -27.03 -9.11
C CYS A 446 -4.40 -26.90 -7.74
N SER A 447 -5.14 -26.55 -6.70
CA SER A 447 -4.55 -26.20 -5.40
C SER A 447 -4.06 -27.40 -4.59
N GLY A 448 -4.52 -28.62 -4.89
CA GLY A 448 -4.21 -29.80 -4.08
C GLY A 448 -4.92 -29.87 -2.73
N VAL A 449 -5.85 -28.94 -2.45
CA VAL A 449 -6.61 -28.91 -1.18
C VAL A 449 -8.11 -28.96 -1.42
N SER A 450 -8.88 -29.25 -0.36
CA SER A 450 -10.34 -29.22 -0.42
C SER A 450 -10.84 -27.78 -0.65
N GLN A 451 -11.55 -27.58 -1.75
CA GLN A 451 -12.17 -26.32 -2.15
C GLN A 451 -13.28 -26.57 -3.17
N GLN A 452 -14.05 -25.54 -3.50
CA GLN A 452 -14.79 -25.41 -4.76
C GLN A 452 -14.04 -24.51 -5.75
N ALA A 453 -14.40 -24.54 -7.03
CA ALA A 453 -13.78 -23.69 -8.04
C ALA A 453 -13.92 -22.21 -7.68
N TRP A 454 -12.81 -21.49 -7.59
CA TRP A 454 -12.71 -20.05 -7.29
C TRP A 454 -12.95 -19.65 -5.82
N ASP A 455 -12.85 -20.58 -4.87
CA ASP A 455 -13.06 -20.26 -3.45
C ASP A 455 -12.03 -19.26 -2.90
N PHE A 456 -10.76 -19.41 -3.25
CA PHE A 456 -9.71 -18.51 -2.76
C PHE A 456 -9.93 -17.09 -3.28
N THR A 457 -10.24 -16.97 -4.57
CA THR A 457 -10.62 -15.71 -5.22
C THR A 457 -11.87 -15.11 -4.58
N ARG A 458 -12.93 -15.90 -4.32
CA ARG A 458 -14.15 -15.43 -3.64
C ARG A 458 -13.93 -14.94 -2.22
N VAL A 459 -13.00 -15.55 -1.48
CA VAL A 459 -12.66 -15.05 -0.14
C VAL A 459 -12.04 -13.67 -0.26
N PHE A 460 -10.98 -13.50 -1.04
CA PHE A 460 -10.35 -12.18 -1.17
C PHE A 460 -11.25 -11.13 -1.84
N ALA A 461 -12.15 -11.52 -2.74
CA ALA A 461 -13.12 -10.60 -3.35
C ALA A 461 -14.05 -9.90 -2.34
N GLN A 462 -14.17 -10.41 -1.10
CA GLN A 462 -14.92 -9.78 -0.01
C GLN A 462 -14.18 -8.60 0.64
N TYR A 463 -12.92 -8.34 0.26
CA TYR A 463 -12.16 -7.21 0.76
C TYR A 463 -12.72 -5.90 0.19
N ALA A 464 -13.15 -4.99 1.07
CA ALA A 464 -13.80 -3.74 0.71
C ALA A 464 -12.94 -2.49 0.96
N GLY A 465 -11.70 -2.66 1.42
CA GLY A 465 -10.85 -1.57 1.89
C GLY A 465 -10.94 -1.40 3.39
#